data_AF-A0A4Y8AWY8-F1
#
_entry.id   AF-A0A4Y8AWY8-F1
#
_cell.length_a   1.000
_cell.length_b   1.000
_cell.length_c   1.000
_cell.angle_alpha   90.00
_cell.angle_beta   90.00
_cell.angle_gamma   90.00
#
_symmetry.space_group_name_H-M   'P 1'
#
loop_
_entity.id
_entity.type
_entity.pdbx_description
1 polymer ?
#
loop_
_entity_poly.entity_id
_entity_poly.type
_entity_poly.pdbx_seq_one_letter_code
_entity_poly.pdbx_strand_id
1 'polypeptide(L)'
;MILNKKNFIKSISIIFCVLISSSNCIAQSQKKPNVIIIYTDDQGAVDLGSYGSKDIYSPNIDKLAKSGTRFTQSYVAAPVCAPSRAALLTGKYPQNAGVAGNTSATPGSKGLAASQYTMAELFKDNGYTTGHIGKWHLGMDYESSPNAQGFDYSFGHLRGCIDNYSHYFYWEGPNVHDLYENGKEVFYDGVYFPDLASEKAINFVKNQKEQPFFMFYAINMPHYPYQPTQKWRDYYKNTPKPRGDYAAFISTIDERIGFLIDTLEQLGMRENTIIIYQSDNGYSTETRAFNGGGNSGPYRGAKSSLFEGGIRLPTIINWKNNLPENTVNNQFLMNIDWMPTLAQLCNLTTSIDSIDGLDTSEMIQNSAAISPRTSAFWKYGNQWVVRKGNWKLIGNPKDTSNKGKLDFDKDALFLSNLSVDVSEMKNLADTYPEIVEELIATYISWEHGSKDDIPKKIQTVSHIGTTGEILAKSELHSNYKNIEVLLDGKLGYADYSTGQWIGQEGKDLEFIIDLKTTKQLSEISLSYLSSFGNWVFPPKKFEVSFSENGKAFSNANIKEIELSKKENNTNTASLNLNIKSRYVKIYIKGIGACPDWHTGAGNPAWFFIDEIIIK
;
A
#
# COMPACT_ATOMS: atom_id res chain seq x y z
N MET A 1 -92.89 14.28 -8.67
CA MET A 1 -91.78 13.59 -9.38
C MET A 1 -90.66 13.38 -8.36
N ILE A 2 -90.63 12.19 -7.74
CA ILE A 2 -89.78 11.88 -6.58
C ILE A 2 -88.43 11.40 -7.12
N LEU A 3 -87.41 12.25 -7.05
CA LEU A 3 -86.03 11.83 -7.31
C LEU A 3 -85.53 11.00 -6.12
N ASN A 4 -85.21 9.75 -6.44
CA ASN A 4 -84.97 8.65 -5.52
C ASN A 4 -83.64 8.83 -4.78
N LYS A 5 -83.69 9.32 -3.53
CA LYS A 5 -82.52 9.58 -2.65
C LYS A 5 -81.56 8.39 -2.49
N LYS A 6 -81.98 7.16 -2.80
CA LYS A 6 -81.14 5.95 -2.70
C LYS A 6 -80.02 5.85 -3.75
N ASN A 7 -80.15 6.50 -4.90
CA ASN A 7 -79.12 6.42 -5.95
C ASN A 7 -78.01 7.47 -5.79
N PHE A 8 -78.27 8.58 -5.10
CA PHE A 8 -77.26 9.63 -4.87
C PHE A 8 -76.20 9.21 -3.84
N ILE A 9 -76.60 8.44 -2.81
CA ILE A 9 -75.69 7.95 -1.76
C ILE A 9 -74.77 6.82 -2.26
N LYS A 10 -75.25 5.98 -3.21
CA LYS A 10 -74.43 4.94 -3.84
C LYS A 10 -73.38 5.53 -4.78
N SER A 11 -73.69 6.58 -5.53
CA SER A 11 -72.72 7.25 -6.41
C SER A 11 -71.64 8.03 -5.63
N ILE A 12 -71.98 8.62 -4.48
CA ILE A 12 -70.99 9.28 -3.60
C ILE A 12 -70.07 8.25 -2.92
N SER A 13 -70.58 7.08 -2.53
CA SER A 13 -69.77 6.04 -1.87
C SER A 13 -68.76 5.38 -2.81
N ILE A 14 -69.08 5.26 -4.11
CA ILE A 14 -68.16 4.71 -5.12
C ILE A 14 -67.08 5.74 -5.50
N ILE A 15 -67.42 7.03 -5.59
CA ILE A 15 -66.44 8.10 -5.83
C ILE A 15 -65.52 8.29 -4.61
N PHE A 16 -66.03 8.12 -3.38
CA PHE A 16 -65.21 8.17 -2.17
C PHE A 16 -64.29 6.95 -2.01
N CYS A 17 -64.71 5.75 -2.44
CA CYS A 17 -63.84 4.56 -2.44
C CYS A 17 -62.76 4.61 -3.53
N VAL A 18 -63.02 5.24 -4.68
CA VAL A 18 -62.01 5.42 -5.73
C VAL A 18 -61.00 6.50 -5.36
N LEU A 19 -61.41 7.58 -4.66
CA LEU A 19 -60.49 8.63 -4.19
C LEU A 19 -59.60 8.22 -3.00
N ILE A 20 -60.05 7.28 -2.16
CA ILE A 20 -59.23 6.73 -1.06
C ILE A 20 -58.25 5.67 -1.56
N SER A 21 -58.53 5.00 -2.69
CA SER A 21 -57.63 3.99 -3.26
C SER A 21 -56.47 4.60 -4.06
N SER A 22 -56.53 5.90 -4.39
CA SER A 22 -55.52 6.58 -5.21
C SER A 22 -54.50 7.43 -4.42
N SER A 23 -54.51 7.38 -3.08
CA SER A 23 -53.71 8.32 -2.25
C SER A 23 -52.57 7.67 -1.43
N ASN A 24 -52.27 6.38 -1.60
CA ASN A 24 -51.18 5.70 -0.89
C ASN A 24 -50.16 5.02 -1.82
N CYS A 25 -49.91 5.61 -2.99
CA CYS A 25 -48.66 5.40 -3.69
C CYS A 25 -47.79 6.64 -3.49
N ILE A 26 -47.53 6.99 -2.22
CA ILE A 26 -46.30 7.71 -1.93
C ILE A 26 -45.23 6.67 -2.28
N ALA A 27 -44.62 6.83 -3.45
CA ALA A 27 -43.37 6.17 -3.75
C ALA A 27 -42.46 6.53 -2.58
N GLN A 28 -42.31 5.60 -1.63
CA GLN A 28 -41.39 5.76 -0.53
C GLN A 28 -40.04 5.85 -1.20
N SER A 29 -39.54 7.08 -1.36
CA SER A 29 -38.20 7.37 -1.86
C SER A 29 -37.30 6.34 -1.23
N GLN A 30 -36.75 5.44 -2.06
CA GLN A 30 -35.95 4.33 -1.56
C GLN A 30 -34.80 4.97 -0.80
N LYS A 31 -34.83 4.84 0.53
CA LYS A 31 -33.84 5.50 1.39
C LYS A 31 -32.48 5.03 0.93
N LYS A 32 -31.58 5.97 0.65
CA LYS A 32 -30.19 5.64 0.33
C LYS A 32 -29.62 4.73 1.42
N PRO A 33 -28.89 3.66 1.09
CA PRO A 33 -28.32 2.77 2.09
C PRO A 33 -27.23 3.51 2.87
N ASN A 34 -27.06 3.16 4.14
CA ASN A 34 -25.84 3.51 4.87
C ASN A 34 -24.69 2.64 4.39
N VAL A 35 -23.46 3.11 4.56
CA VAL A 35 -22.26 2.38 4.17
C VAL A 35 -21.26 2.38 5.31
N ILE A 36 -20.75 1.20 5.67
CA ILE A 36 -19.68 1.03 6.65
C ILE A 36 -18.58 0.19 6.02
N ILE A 37 -17.36 0.73 6.01
CA ILE A 37 -16.16 -0.04 5.71
C ILE A 37 -15.43 -0.28 7.03
N ILE A 38 -15.40 -1.53 7.46
CA ILE A 38 -14.60 -2.02 8.57
C ILE A 38 -13.25 -2.47 8.00
N TYR A 39 -12.18 -1.78 8.38
CA TYR A 39 -10.85 -1.99 7.80
C TYR A 39 -9.85 -2.35 8.91
N THR A 40 -9.36 -3.59 8.91
CA THR A 40 -8.37 -4.09 9.89
C THR A 40 -6.93 -3.82 9.45
N ASP A 41 -5.98 -4.00 10.35
CA ASP A 41 -4.57 -3.63 10.17
C ASP A 41 -3.65 -4.83 10.44
N ASP A 42 -2.89 -5.27 9.44
CA ASP A 42 -2.00 -6.46 9.51
C ASP A 42 -2.73 -7.79 9.79
N GLN A 43 -3.88 -8.05 9.17
CA GLN A 43 -4.58 -9.33 9.31
C GLN A 43 -4.18 -10.37 8.25
N GLY A 44 -3.94 -11.60 8.69
CA GLY A 44 -3.60 -12.73 7.81
C GLY A 44 -4.79 -13.23 6.98
N ALA A 45 -4.48 -13.74 5.79
CA ALA A 45 -5.44 -14.13 4.77
C ALA A 45 -6.44 -15.21 5.21
N VAL A 46 -6.08 -16.06 6.18
CA VAL A 46 -6.91 -17.18 6.67
C VAL A 46 -7.29 -17.06 8.15
N ASP A 47 -7.14 -15.88 8.75
CA ASP A 47 -7.26 -15.68 10.21
C ASP A 47 -8.69 -15.47 10.73
N LEU A 48 -9.69 -15.94 9.99
CA LEU A 48 -11.09 -15.98 10.39
C LEU A 48 -11.66 -17.38 10.20
N GLY A 49 -12.64 -17.77 11.01
CA GLY A 49 -13.30 -19.08 10.86
C GLY A 49 -13.91 -19.25 9.46
N SER A 50 -14.55 -18.21 8.94
CA SER A 50 -15.10 -18.11 7.58
C SER A 50 -14.05 -18.19 6.45
N TYR A 51 -12.77 -18.06 6.79
CA TYR A 51 -11.62 -18.20 5.89
C TYR A 51 -10.76 -19.43 6.19
N GLY A 52 -11.20 -20.30 7.09
CA GLY A 52 -10.57 -21.60 7.37
C GLY A 52 -9.72 -21.64 8.63
N SER A 53 -9.66 -20.57 9.42
CA SER A 53 -9.05 -20.62 10.75
C SER A 53 -9.74 -21.66 11.61
N LYS A 54 -8.96 -22.51 12.29
CA LYS A 54 -9.48 -23.53 13.20
C LYS A 54 -9.27 -23.17 14.67
N ASP A 55 -8.36 -22.23 14.91
CA ASP A 55 -7.94 -21.84 16.24
C ASP A 55 -8.49 -20.46 16.64
N ILE A 56 -8.70 -19.53 15.69
CA ILE A 56 -9.27 -18.21 15.99
C ILE A 56 -10.80 -18.28 16.06
N TYR A 57 -11.35 -17.75 17.16
CA TYR A 57 -12.76 -17.56 17.42
C TYR A 57 -13.21 -16.15 16.99
N SER A 58 -13.95 -16.06 15.88
CA SER A 58 -14.43 -14.81 15.27
C SER A 58 -15.92 -14.86 14.88
N PRO A 59 -16.84 -15.17 15.82
CA PRO A 59 -18.23 -15.48 15.49
C PRO A 59 -19.01 -14.32 14.84
N ASN A 60 -18.69 -13.06 15.15
CA ASN A 60 -19.45 -11.92 14.63
C ASN A 60 -19.11 -11.66 13.16
N ILE A 61 -17.83 -11.69 12.82
CA ILE A 61 -17.35 -11.56 11.43
C ILE A 61 -17.76 -12.79 10.62
N ASP A 62 -17.73 -14.00 11.22
CA ASP A 62 -18.19 -15.21 10.54
C ASP A 62 -19.70 -15.18 10.26
N LYS A 63 -20.50 -14.61 11.17
CA LYS A 63 -21.93 -14.36 10.93
C LYS A 63 -22.15 -13.32 9.83
N LEU A 64 -21.31 -12.29 9.75
CA LEU A 64 -21.35 -11.30 8.67
C LEU A 64 -21.07 -11.96 7.30
N ALA A 65 -20.07 -12.85 7.24
CA ALA A 65 -19.76 -13.64 6.05
C ALA A 65 -20.91 -14.59 5.68
N LYS A 66 -21.48 -15.30 6.67
CA LYS A 66 -22.58 -16.23 6.46
C LYS A 66 -23.85 -15.56 5.95
N SER A 67 -24.10 -14.32 6.35
CA SER A 67 -25.25 -13.52 5.91
C SER A 67 -24.93 -12.60 4.73
N GLY A 68 -23.78 -12.80 4.06
CA GLY A 68 -23.36 -11.99 2.92
C GLY A 68 -22.52 -12.80 1.93
N THR A 69 -21.63 -12.11 1.23
CA THR A 69 -20.69 -12.71 0.28
C THR A 69 -19.26 -12.52 0.76
N ARG A 70 -18.48 -13.61 0.80
CA ARG A 70 -17.04 -13.57 1.09
C ARG A 70 -16.22 -13.78 -0.19
N PHE A 71 -15.15 -13.02 -0.36
CA PHE A 71 -14.29 -13.09 -1.54
C PHE A 71 -13.02 -13.88 -1.25
N THR A 72 -12.71 -14.85 -2.11
CA THR A 72 -11.47 -15.62 -1.98
C THR A 72 -10.34 -15.06 -2.83
N GLN A 73 -10.62 -14.16 -3.78
CA GLN A 73 -9.64 -13.50 -4.65
C GLN A 73 -9.78 -11.96 -4.57
N SER A 74 -9.78 -11.44 -3.33
CA SER A 74 -9.76 -10.00 -3.05
C SER A 74 -8.35 -9.53 -2.71
N TYR A 75 -7.94 -8.41 -3.28
CA TYR A 75 -6.59 -7.87 -3.15
C TYR A 75 -6.59 -6.41 -2.69
N VAL A 76 -5.53 -6.00 -2.02
CA VAL A 76 -5.21 -4.59 -1.77
C VAL A 76 -4.16 -4.12 -2.78
N ALA A 77 -4.20 -2.84 -3.16
CA ALA A 77 -3.28 -2.27 -4.14
C ALA A 77 -1.84 -2.06 -3.62
N ALA A 78 -1.57 -2.33 -2.34
CA ALA A 78 -0.23 -2.27 -1.76
C ALA A 78 -0.06 -3.24 -0.57
N PRO A 79 1.16 -3.74 -0.32
CA PRO A 79 1.43 -4.69 0.76
C PRO A 79 1.68 -4.01 2.12
N VAL A 80 1.34 -2.73 2.27
CA VAL A 80 1.57 -1.89 3.46
C VAL A 80 0.46 -0.84 3.64
N CYS A 81 0.33 -0.34 4.87
CA CYS A 81 -0.83 0.39 5.36
C CYS A 81 -1.20 1.66 4.59
N ALA A 82 -0.33 2.70 4.55
CA ALA A 82 -0.73 4.01 4.00
C ALA A 82 -1.05 3.95 2.50
N PRO A 83 -0.20 3.34 1.64
CA PRO A 83 -0.50 3.17 0.22
C PRO A 83 -1.82 2.41 -0.03
N SER A 84 -2.10 1.37 0.77
CA SER A 84 -3.35 0.59 0.67
C SER A 84 -4.58 1.42 1.05
N ARG A 85 -4.48 2.23 2.11
CA ARG A 85 -5.56 3.13 2.56
C ARG A 85 -5.83 4.25 1.55
N ALA A 86 -4.77 4.84 1.01
CA ALA A 86 -4.88 5.84 -0.06
C ALA A 86 -5.60 5.25 -1.28
N ALA A 87 -5.23 4.03 -1.66
CA ALA A 87 -5.83 3.34 -2.78
C ALA A 87 -7.32 3.04 -2.56
N LEU A 88 -7.68 2.50 -1.39
CA LEU A 88 -9.09 2.27 -1.02
C LEU A 88 -9.90 3.56 -1.12
N LEU A 89 -9.42 4.65 -0.51
CA LEU A 89 -10.18 5.89 -0.40
C LEU A 89 -10.26 6.65 -1.72
N THR A 90 -9.31 6.51 -2.63
CA THR A 90 -9.30 7.27 -3.90
C THR A 90 -9.75 6.45 -5.11
N GLY A 91 -9.86 5.13 -4.98
CA GLY A 91 -10.08 4.24 -6.13
C GLY A 91 -8.92 4.24 -7.12
N LYS A 92 -7.72 4.63 -6.69
CA LYS A 92 -6.51 4.74 -7.52
C LYS A 92 -5.42 3.82 -7.04
N TYR A 93 -4.54 3.39 -7.93
CA TYR A 93 -3.28 2.80 -7.53
C TYR A 93 -2.46 3.79 -6.67
N PRO A 94 -1.66 3.31 -5.70
CA PRO A 94 -0.98 4.21 -4.77
C PRO A 94 -0.07 5.25 -5.45
N GLN A 95 0.50 4.92 -6.61
CA GLN A 95 1.34 5.82 -7.41
C GLN A 95 0.51 6.99 -7.97
N ASN A 96 -0.70 6.70 -8.45
CA ASN A 96 -1.65 7.69 -8.96
C ASN A 96 -2.33 8.50 -7.84
N ALA A 97 -2.48 7.89 -6.66
CA ALA A 97 -2.92 8.58 -5.45
C ALA A 97 -1.83 9.49 -4.84
N GLY A 98 -0.56 9.34 -5.26
CA GLY A 98 0.57 10.09 -4.72
C GLY A 98 1.13 9.56 -3.39
N VAL A 99 0.76 8.35 -2.98
CA VAL A 99 1.17 7.72 -1.71
C VAL A 99 1.79 6.35 -2.01
N ALA A 100 3.00 6.33 -2.57
CA ALA A 100 3.70 5.10 -2.97
C ALA A 100 4.37 4.34 -1.79
N GLY A 101 4.47 4.98 -0.62
CA GLY A 101 5.06 4.42 0.61
C GLY A 101 4.33 4.90 1.86
N ASN A 102 4.68 4.37 3.02
CA ASN A 102 4.11 4.85 4.29
C ASN A 102 4.45 6.32 4.51
N THR A 103 3.47 7.11 4.92
CA THR A 103 3.65 8.55 5.17
C THR A 103 4.54 8.77 6.38
N SER A 104 5.28 9.89 6.40
CA SER A 104 6.13 10.23 7.55
C SER A 104 5.30 10.41 8.83
N ALA A 105 5.88 10.03 9.97
CA ALA A 105 5.31 10.28 11.29
C ALA A 105 5.65 11.69 11.83
N THR A 106 6.44 12.48 11.09
CA THR A 106 6.85 13.82 11.50
C THR A 106 5.64 14.77 11.48
N PRO A 107 5.39 15.55 12.54
CA PRO A 107 4.34 16.57 12.53
C PRO A 107 4.44 17.51 11.32
N GLY A 108 3.30 17.80 10.69
CA GLY A 108 3.24 18.65 9.49
C GLY A 108 3.79 18.01 8.21
N SER A 109 4.16 16.72 8.24
CA SER A 109 4.50 16.01 7.02
C SER A 109 3.26 15.79 6.14
N LYS A 110 3.47 15.97 4.83
CA LYS A 110 2.45 15.73 3.82
C LYS A 110 2.13 14.24 3.72
N GLY A 111 0.90 13.93 3.37
CA GLY A 111 0.50 12.58 2.96
C GLY A 111 -0.37 12.63 1.72
N LEU A 112 -1.61 12.15 1.80
CA LEU A 112 -2.56 12.21 0.69
C LEU A 112 -2.81 13.69 0.33
N ALA A 113 -2.59 14.04 -0.94
CA ALA A 113 -2.73 15.41 -1.41
C ALA A 113 -4.21 15.84 -1.39
N ALA A 114 -4.49 17.10 -1.02
CA ALA A 114 -5.85 17.66 -1.04
C ALA A 114 -6.47 17.74 -2.45
N SER A 115 -5.67 17.56 -3.50
CA SER A 115 -6.18 17.46 -4.88
C SER A 115 -6.72 16.06 -5.23
N GLN A 116 -6.54 15.07 -4.37
CA GLN A 116 -7.15 13.75 -4.57
C GLN A 116 -8.58 13.78 -4.06
N TYR A 117 -9.51 13.27 -4.88
CA TYR A 117 -10.90 13.12 -4.50
C TYR A 117 -11.13 11.76 -3.83
N THR A 118 -11.67 11.78 -2.63
CA THR A 118 -11.84 10.61 -1.79
C THR A 118 -13.27 10.08 -1.80
N MET A 119 -13.42 8.84 -1.35
CA MET A 119 -14.70 8.18 -1.14
C MET A 119 -15.56 8.94 -0.12
N ALA A 120 -14.95 9.57 0.89
CA ALA A 120 -15.69 10.40 1.83
C ALA A 120 -16.31 11.62 1.14
N GLU A 121 -15.54 12.34 0.31
CA GLU A 121 -16.06 13.47 -0.47
C GLU A 121 -17.15 13.02 -1.45
N LEU A 122 -16.97 11.88 -2.12
CA LEU A 122 -18.01 11.26 -2.97
C LEU A 122 -19.34 11.07 -2.22
N PHE A 123 -19.29 10.49 -1.03
CA PHE A 123 -20.50 10.27 -0.23
C PHE A 123 -21.07 11.60 0.28
N LYS A 124 -20.22 12.52 0.74
CA LYS A 124 -20.62 13.83 1.25
C LYS A 124 -21.32 14.69 0.18
N ASP A 125 -20.76 14.76 -1.02
CA ASP A 125 -21.36 15.46 -2.17
C ASP A 125 -22.72 14.87 -2.57
N ASN A 126 -22.95 13.60 -2.21
CA ASN A 126 -24.21 12.90 -2.43
C ASN A 126 -25.16 12.92 -1.21
N GLY A 127 -24.90 13.79 -0.23
CA GLY A 127 -25.79 14.06 0.90
C GLY A 127 -25.66 13.07 2.07
N TYR A 128 -24.51 12.41 2.20
CA TYR A 128 -24.24 11.54 3.36
C TYR A 128 -23.51 12.32 4.46
N THR A 129 -23.80 11.99 5.71
CA THR A 129 -22.89 12.31 6.82
C THR A 129 -21.70 11.36 6.79
N THR A 130 -20.48 11.86 6.93
CA THR A 130 -19.25 11.05 6.81
C THR A 130 -18.48 10.96 8.12
N GLY A 131 -18.02 9.75 8.47
CA GLY A 131 -17.30 9.47 9.72
C GLY A 131 -16.04 8.65 9.51
N HIS A 132 -14.92 9.10 10.06
CA HIS A 132 -13.68 8.35 10.20
C HIS A 132 -13.47 7.96 11.67
N ILE A 133 -13.24 6.68 11.93
CA ILE A 133 -12.89 6.21 13.27
C ILE A 133 -11.70 5.25 13.17
N GLY A 134 -10.59 5.57 13.83
CA GLY A 134 -9.43 4.69 13.92
C GLY A 134 -8.14 5.27 13.35
N LYS A 135 -7.35 4.43 12.70
CA LYS A 135 -6.06 4.75 12.07
C LYS A 135 -6.27 5.47 10.75
N TRP A 136 -5.72 6.68 10.65
CA TRP A 136 -5.69 7.44 9.41
C TRP A 136 -4.48 7.04 8.54
N HIS A 137 -3.27 7.36 9.00
CA HIS A 137 -2.00 7.03 8.34
C HIS A 137 -1.85 7.59 6.91
N LEU A 138 -2.47 8.74 6.62
CA LEU A 138 -2.40 9.40 5.33
C LEU A 138 -1.86 10.83 5.43
N GLY A 139 -1.07 11.12 6.46
CA GLY A 139 -0.38 12.40 6.64
C GLY A 139 -0.70 13.08 7.97
N MET A 140 0.11 14.09 8.29
CA MET A 140 0.13 14.78 9.59
C MET A 140 -0.09 16.29 9.46
N ASP A 141 -0.26 16.81 8.24
CA ASP A 141 -0.62 18.21 8.02
C ASP A 141 -2.15 18.38 7.94
N TYR A 142 -2.59 19.64 7.93
CA TYR A 142 -4.01 19.96 7.90
C TYR A 142 -4.69 19.46 6.61
N GLU A 143 -4.02 19.66 5.46
CA GLU A 143 -4.54 19.32 4.12
C GLU A 143 -4.73 17.82 3.90
N SER A 144 -3.93 16.99 4.57
CA SER A 144 -4.06 15.53 4.54
C SER A 144 -4.87 14.96 5.69
N SER A 145 -5.42 15.78 6.59
CA SER A 145 -6.23 15.31 7.72
C SER A 145 -7.56 14.68 7.26
N PRO A 146 -8.18 13.77 8.05
CA PRO A 146 -9.47 13.19 7.69
C PRO A 146 -10.54 14.26 7.40
N ASN A 147 -10.59 15.32 8.19
CA ASN A 147 -11.60 16.38 8.02
C ASN A 147 -11.40 17.22 6.76
N ALA A 148 -10.16 17.38 6.30
CA ALA A 148 -9.85 18.01 5.01
C ALA A 148 -10.14 17.07 3.82
N GLN A 149 -10.22 15.77 4.07
CA GLN A 149 -10.43 14.70 3.08
C GLN A 149 -11.86 14.17 3.16
N GLY A 150 -12.82 15.08 3.30
CA GLY A 150 -14.25 14.79 3.21
C GLY A 150 -14.98 14.37 4.50
N PHE A 151 -14.28 13.95 5.56
CA PHE A 151 -14.96 13.42 6.76
C PHE A 151 -15.53 14.53 7.69
N ASP A 152 -16.83 14.51 7.93
CA ASP A 152 -17.52 15.43 8.86
C ASP A 152 -17.14 15.19 10.32
N TYR A 153 -16.97 13.91 10.67
CA TYR A 153 -16.52 13.47 11.99
C TYR A 153 -15.26 12.63 11.87
N SER A 154 -14.28 12.86 12.74
CA SER A 154 -13.07 12.05 12.83
C SER A 154 -12.66 11.81 14.28
N PHE A 155 -12.38 10.57 14.63
CA PHE A 155 -11.73 10.19 15.89
C PHE A 155 -10.66 9.14 15.65
N GLY A 156 -9.45 9.37 16.14
CA GLY A 156 -8.40 8.35 16.15
C GLY A 156 -7.01 8.94 15.97
N HIS A 157 -6.10 8.15 15.42
CA HIS A 157 -4.68 8.46 15.37
C HIS A 157 -4.19 8.68 13.94
N LEU A 158 -3.24 9.59 13.76
CA LEU A 158 -2.83 10.05 12.44
C LEU A 158 -1.64 9.26 11.88
N ARG A 159 -0.80 8.69 12.74
CA ARG A 159 0.39 7.91 12.36
C ARG A 159 0.09 6.43 12.16
N GLY A 160 1.13 5.68 11.84
CA GLY A 160 1.05 4.26 11.51
C GLY A 160 0.65 3.32 12.66
N CYS A 161 0.87 3.69 13.92
CA CYS A 161 0.55 2.85 15.06
C CYS A 161 0.56 3.64 16.37
N ILE A 162 -0.16 3.16 17.37
CA ILE A 162 -0.12 3.67 18.74
C ILE A 162 -0.12 2.51 19.74
N ASP A 163 0.40 2.73 20.93
CA ASP A 163 0.09 1.87 22.07
C ASP A 163 -1.37 2.08 22.50
N ASN A 164 -2.12 1.00 22.75
CA ASN A 164 -3.58 1.10 22.89
C ASN A 164 -4.04 1.66 24.23
N TYR A 165 -3.16 2.01 25.17
CA TYR A 165 -3.54 2.60 26.46
C TYR A 165 -2.98 3.99 26.68
N SER A 166 -1.72 4.20 26.25
CA SER A 166 -1.10 5.52 26.31
C SER A 166 -1.49 6.40 25.12
N HIS A 167 -1.83 5.80 23.97
CA HIS A 167 -2.06 6.49 22.70
C HIS A 167 -0.81 7.17 22.12
N TYR A 168 0.37 6.68 22.49
CA TYR A 168 1.63 7.19 21.96
C TYR A 168 2.06 6.35 20.76
N PHE A 169 2.46 7.05 19.70
CA PHE A 169 3.24 6.48 18.62
C PHE A 169 4.64 6.12 19.13
N TYR A 170 5.09 4.89 18.83
CA TYR A 170 6.30 4.29 19.38
C TYR A 170 7.26 3.70 18.33
N TRP A 171 6.97 3.88 17.04
CA TRP A 171 7.78 3.28 15.96
C TRP A 171 9.14 3.97 15.80
N GLU A 172 9.12 5.31 15.82
CA GLU A 172 10.30 6.17 15.73
C GLU A 172 10.38 7.07 16.96
N GLY A 173 11.60 7.36 17.41
CA GLY A 173 11.84 8.20 18.58
C GLY A 173 11.89 9.70 18.23
N PRO A 174 11.48 10.58 19.15
CA PRO A 174 10.90 10.27 20.46
C PRO A 174 9.45 9.76 20.34
N ASN A 175 8.96 9.01 21.33
CA ASN A 175 7.54 8.65 21.39
C ASN A 175 6.70 9.93 21.49
N VAL A 176 5.62 10.02 20.72
CA VAL A 176 4.75 11.20 20.66
C VAL A 176 3.30 10.76 20.82
N HIS A 177 2.52 11.52 21.59
CA HIS A 177 1.08 11.32 21.67
C HIS A 177 0.44 11.50 20.29
N ASP A 178 -0.55 10.66 19.97
CA ASP A 178 -1.16 10.59 18.64
C ASP A 178 -2.64 10.21 18.74
N LEU A 179 -3.46 11.07 19.33
CA LEU A 179 -4.91 10.87 19.38
C LEU A 179 -5.66 12.19 19.19
N TYR A 180 -6.60 12.19 18.25
CA TYR A 180 -7.30 13.39 17.79
C TYR A 180 -8.80 13.14 17.64
N GLU A 181 -9.59 14.17 17.92
CA GLU A 181 -11.01 14.25 17.61
C GLU A 181 -11.27 15.56 16.84
N ASN A 182 -11.74 15.44 15.59
CA ASN A 182 -11.97 16.56 14.66
C ASN A 182 -10.77 17.52 14.55
N GLY A 183 -9.57 16.95 14.37
CA GLY A 183 -8.31 17.70 14.24
C GLY A 183 -7.76 18.27 15.54
N LYS A 184 -8.48 18.15 16.66
CA LYS A 184 -8.00 18.57 17.98
C LYS A 184 -7.40 17.38 18.72
N GLU A 185 -6.20 17.56 19.27
CA GLU A 185 -5.59 16.56 20.14
C GLU A 185 -6.43 16.34 21.41
N VAL A 186 -6.63 15.08 21.80
CA VAL A 186 -7.45 14.67 22.94
C VAL A 186 -6.75 13.60 23.76
N PHE A 187 -6.87 13.67 25.09
CA PHE A 187 -6.17 12.78 26.02
C PHE A 187 -7.17 11.87 26.73
N TYR A 188 -6.92 10.56 26.66
CA TYR A 188 -7.71 9.51 27.31
C TYR A 188 -6.78 8.55 28.06
N ASP A 189 -5.97 9.09 28.96
CA ASP A 189 -4.88 8.36 29.61
C ASP A 189 -5.35 7.04 30.26
N GLY A 190 -4.74 5.92 29.86
CA GLY A 190 -5.03 4.61 30.42
C GLY A 190 -6.36 3.99 29.96
N VAL A 191 -7.11 4.66 29.09
CA VAL A 191 -8.31 4.11 28.48
C VAL A 191 -7.92 3.31 27.24
N TYR A 192 -8.54 2.15 27.04
CA TYR A 192 -8.20 1.25 25.95
C TYR A 192 -8.75 1.74 24.61
N PHE A 193 -7.87 2.04 23.65
CA PHE A 193 -8.21 2.61 22.34
C PHE A 193 -9.27 1.82 21.55
N PRO A 194 -9.23 0.48 21.46
CA PRO A 194 -10.26 -0.27 20.75
C PRO A 194 -11.67 -0.11 21.35
N ASP A 195 -11.77 0.12 22.67
CA ASP A 195 -13.06 0.40 23.30
C ASP A 195 -13.53 1.82 22.96
N LEU A 196 -12.62 2.81 22.99
CA LEU A 196 -12.91 4.17 22.53
C LEU A 196 -13.38 4.19 21.07
N ALA A 197 -12.64 3.54 20.17
CA ALA A 197 -12.98 3.46 18.76
C ALA A 197 -14.34 2.77 18.54
N SER A 198 -14.62 1.66 19.24
CA SER A 198 -15.92 0.99 19.20
C SER A 198 -17.05 1.90 19.70
N GLU A 199 -16.84 2.63 20.80
CA GLU A 199 -17.82 3.56 21.36
C GLU A 199 -18.10 4.72 20.40
N LYS A 200 -17.07 5.33 19.83
CA LYS A 200 -17.22 6.43 18.86
C LYS A 200 -17.94 5.99 17.59
N ALA A 201 -17.65 4.80 17.07
CA ALA A 201 -18.38 4.24 15.92
C ALA A 201 -19.87 4.01 16.24
N ILE A 202 -20.18 3.43 17.40
CA ILE A 202 -21.57 3.22 17.86
C ILE A 202 -22.29 4.56 18.04
N ASN A 203 -21.65 5.55 18.66
CA ASN A 203 -22.22 6.88 18.88
C ASN A 203 -22.43 7.63 17.56
N PHE A 204 -21.50 7.51 16.61
CA PHE A 204 -21.66 8.07 15.27
C PHE A 204 -22.95 7.55 14.63
N VAL A 205 -23.14 6.23 14.57
CA VAL A 205 -24.35 5.59 13.99
C VAL A 205 -25.63 5.99 14.72
N LYS A 206 -25.63 6.01 16.06
CA LYS A 206 -26.81 6.41 16.86
C LYS A 206 -27.29 7.83 16.56
N ASN A 207 -26.40 8.70 16.11
CA ASN A 207 -26.71 10.08 15.76
C ASN A 207 -27.26 10.24 14.33
N GLN A 208 -27.27 9.19 13.49
CA GLN A 208 -27.72 9.24 12.08
C GLN A 208 -29.14 8.67 11.89
N LYS A 209 -30.15 9.29 12.49
CA LYS A 209 -31.53 8.74 12.47
C LYS A 209 -32.25 8.89 11.12
N GLU A 210 -31.99 9.97 10.39
CA GLU A 210 -32.74 10.31 9.17
C GLU A 210 -31.86 10.46 7.92
N GLN A 211 -30.59 10.80 8.10
CA GLN A 211 -29.63 10.99 7.01
C GLN A 211 -28.84 9.70 6.76
N PRO A 212 -28.58 9.34 5.50
CA PRO A 212 -27.67 8.24 5.20
C PRO A 212 -26.24 8.61 5.64
N PHE A 213 -25.43 7.62 5.99
CA PHE A 213 -24.07 7.86 6.41
C PHE A 213 -23.05 6.94 5.76
N PHE A 214 -21.83 7.44 5.60
CA PHE A 214 -20.65 6.68 5.22
C PHE A 214 -19.67 6.68 6.38
N MET A 215 -19.29 5.50 6.86
CA MET A 215 -18.34 5.34 7.95
C MET A 215 -17.14 4.51 7.50
N PHE A 216 -15.95 5.11 7.56
CA PHE A 216 -14.68 4.40 7.46
C PHE A 216 -14.18 4.07 8.87
N TYR A 217 -14.47 2.84 9.31
CA TYR A 217 -14.06 2.32 10.61
C TYR A 217 -12.74 1.54 10.46
N ALA A 218 -11.64 2.28 10.54
CA ALA A 218 -10.30 1.83 10.21
C ALA A 218 -9.52 1.39 11.46
N ILE A 219 -9.83 0.22 11.96
CA ILE A 219 -9.30 -0.30 13.22
C ILE A 219 -7.80 -0.62 13.07
N ASN A 220 -6.99 -0.18 14.03
CA ASN A 220 -5.55 -0.47 14.11
C ASN A 220 -5.22 -1.91 14.55
N MET A 221 -6.17 -2.83 14.54
CA MET A 221 -5.99 -4.21 15.01
C MET A 221 -6.12 -5.18 13.83
N PRO A 222 -5.37 -6.29 13.80
CA PRO A 222 -4.46 -6.80 14.85
C PRO A 222 -3.03 -6.22 14.88
N HIS A 223 -2.70 -5.10 14.24
CA HIS A 223 -1.36 -4.51 14.32
C HIS A 223 -0.86 -4.38 15.77
N TYR A 224 0.37 -4.82 16.02
CA TYR A 224 0.99 -4.79 17.35
C TYR A 224 1.01 -3.37 17.96
N PRO A 225 1.16 -3.21 19.30
CA PRO A 225 1.40 -4.24 20.31
C PRO A 225 0.15 -5.10 20.57
N TYR A 226 0.33 -6.42 20.69
CA TYR A 226 -0.77 -7.34 21.00
C TYR A 226 -1.25 -7.15 22.44
N GLN A 227 -2.31 -6.35 22.61
CA GLN A 227 -2.88 -5.99 23.91
C GLN A 227 -4.34 -6.43 24.02
N PRO A 228 -4.65 -7.74 23.90
CA PRO A 228 -6.02 -8.24 23.97
C PRO A 228 -6.62 -8.03 25.37
N THR A 229 -7.95 -8.04 25.45
CA THR A 229 -8.64 -8.03 26.75
C THR A 229 -8.32 -9.28 27.56
N GLN A 230 -8.52 -9.18 28.88
CA GLN A 230 -8.30 -10.30 29.79
C GLN A 230 -9.11 -11.55 29.40
N LYS A 231 -10.37 -11.37 29.01
CA LYS A 231 -11.26 -12.45 28.55
C LYS A 231 -10.60 -13.29 27.44
N TRP A 232 -10.07 -12.64 26.40
CA TRP A 232 -9.49 -13.33 25.27
C TRP A 232 -8.08 -13.84 25.58
N ARG A 233 -7.30 -13.14 26.41
CA ARG A 233 -6.04 -13.66 26.94
C ARG A 233 -6.24 -15.00 27.66
N ASP A 234 -7.27 -15.10 28.50
CA ASP A 234 -7.58 -16.32 29.25
C ASP A 234 -8.08 -17.45 28.34
N TYR A 235 -8.87 -17.11 27.31
CA TYR A 235 -9.34 -18.07 26.31
C TYR A 235 -8.18 -18.73 25.54
N TYR A 236 -7.18 -17.93 25.14
CA TYR A 236 -6.02 -18.40 24.35
C TYR A 236 -4.78 -18.73 25.18
N LYS A 237 -4.88 -18.83 26.50
CA LYS A 237 -3.71 -19.03 27.40
C LYS A 237 -2.87 -20.27 27.08
N ASN A 238 -3.48 -21.29 26.45
CA ASN A 238 -2.82 -22.54 26.06
C ASN A 238 -2.39 -22.58 24.59
N THR A 239 -2.66 -21.52 23.81
CA THR A 239 -2.22 -21.41 22.42
C THR A 239 -0.80 -20.83 22.40
N PRO A 240 0.16 -21.46 21.70
CA PRO A 240 1.54 -20.99 21.65
C PRO A 240 1.67 -19.54 21.18
N LYS A 241 2.57 -18.78 21.79
CA LYS A 241 2.91 -17.42 21.37
C LYS A 241 3.85 -17.45 20.15
N PRO A 242 3.77 -16.48 19.22
CA PRO A 242 2.90 -15.30 19.25
C PRO A 242 1.46 -15.53 18.75
N ARG A 243 1.13 -16.72 18.22
CA ARG A 243 -0.20 -17.04 17.66
C ARG A 243 -1.33 -16.81 18.67
N GLY A 244 -1.16 -17.22 19.92
CA GLY A 244 -2.18 -17.04 20.97
C GLY A 244 -2.48 -15.57 21.28
N ASP A 245 -1.45 -14.71 21.35
CA ASP A 245 -1.64 -13.28 21.60
C ASP A 245 -2.31 -12.58 20.40
N TYR A 246 -1.92 -12.93 19.17
CA TYR A 246 -2.55 -12.45 17.95
C TYR A 246 -4.02 -12.89 17.83
N ALA A 247 -4.30 -14.17 18.07
CA ALA A 247 -5.66 -14.73 18.06
C ALA A 247 -6.57 -14.06 19.09
N ALA A 248 -6.05 -13.82 20.30
CA ALA A 248 -6.76 -13.08 21.33
C ALA A 248 -7.09 -11.64 20.87
N PHE A 249 -6.22 -11.03 20.07
CA PHE A 249 -6.41 -9.68 19.57
C PHE A 249 -7.45 -9.62 18.45
N ILE A 250 -7.49 -10.62 17.55
CA ILE A 250 -8.58 -10.78 16.58
C ILE A 250 -9.93 -11.00 17.29
N SER A 251 -10.01 -11.90 18.28
CA SER A 251 -11.27 -12.11 19.01
C SER A 251 -11.71 -10.88 19.81
N THR A 252 -10.75 -10.08 20.28
CA THR A 252 -11.03 -8.78 20.91
C THR A 252 -11.76 -7.86 19.93
N ILE A 253 -11.30 -7.74 18.68
CA ILE A 253 -11.96 -6.86 17.72
C ILE A 253 -13.26 -7.43 17.14
N ASP A 254 -13.34 -8.74 16.95
CA ASP A 254 -14.59 -9.40 16.54
C ASP A 254 -15.75 -9.08 17.49
N GLU A 255 -15.50 -9.10 18.80
CA GLU A 255 -16.49 -8.75 19.82
C GLU A 255 -16.98 -7.30 19.69
N ARG A 256 -16.08 -6.34 19.44
CA ARG A 256 -16.41 -4.91 19.28
C ARG A 256 -17.16 -4.63 17.98
N ILE A 257 -16.79 -5.32 16.89
CA ILE A 257 -17.56 -5.33 15.65
C ILE A 257 -18.97 -5.88 15.90
N GLY A 258 -19.10 -6.92 16.74
CA GLY A 258 -20.38 -7.42 17.21
C GLY A 258 -21.25 -6.34 17.84
N PHE A 259 -20.71 -5.52 18.74
CA PHE A 259 -21.45 -4.42 19.37
C PHE A 259 -21.98 -3.38 18.37
N LEU A 260 -21.20 -3.07 17.33
CA LEU A 260 -21.64 -2.18 16.25
C LEU A 260 -22.78 -2.82 15.44
N ILE A 261 -22.65 -4.09 15.06
CA ILE A 261 -23.67 -4.82 14.30
C ILE A 261 -24.97 -4.95 15.11
N ASP A 262 -24.87 -5.29 16.39
CA ASP A 262 -26.02 -5.39 17.30
C ASP A 262 -26.70 -4.03 17.47
N THR A 263 -25.93 -2.93 17.52
CA THR A 263 -26.49 -1.57 17.55
C THR A 263 -27.29 -1.28 16.27
N LEU A 264 -26.79 -1.65 15.09
CA LEU A 264 -27.52 -1.46 13.83
C LEU A 264 -28.83 -2.26 13.78
N GLU A 265 -28.85 -3.48 14.33
CA GLU A 265 -30.07 -4.29 14.46
C GLU A 265 -31.05 -3.62 15.44
N GLN A 266 -30.59 -3.16 16.60
CA GLN A 266 -31.44 -2.47 17.60
C GLN A 266 -32.05 -1.17 17.07
N LEU A 267 -31.32 -0.45 16.21
CA LEU A 267 -31.79 0.79 15.57
C LEU A 267 -32.64 0.52 14.32
N GLY A 268 -32.82 -0.73 13.91
CA GLY A 268 -33.54 -1.08 12.67
C GLY A 268 -32.85 -0.62 11.39
N MET A 269 -31.53 -0.37 11.43
CA MET A 269 -30.73 0.12 10.30
C MET A 269 -30.08 -1.00 9.49
N ARG A 270 -30.07 -2.23 10.02
CA ARG A 270 -29.27 -3.34 9.50
C ARG A 270 -29.56 -3.73 8.05
N GLU A 271 -30.83 -3.71 7.64
CA GLU A 271 -31.24 -4.06 6.27
C GLU A 271 -30.96 -2.94 5.25
N ASN A 272 -30.83 -1.70 5.71
CA ASN A 272 -30.47 -0.54 4.90
C ASN A 272 -29.02 -0.10 5.14
N THR A 273 -28.12 -1.04 5.44
CA THR A 273 -26.69 -0.75 5.64
C THR A 273 -25.85 -1.78 4.89
N ILE A 274 -25.01 -1.28 3.98
CA ILE A 274 -23.93 -2.04 3.34
C ILE A 274 -22.75 -2.05 4.31
N ILE A 275 -22.27 -3.25 4.65
CA ILE A 275 -21.08 -3.44 5.49
C ILE A 275 -20.04 -4.18 4.66
N ILE A 276 -18.88 -3.55 4.49
CA ILE A 276 -17.67 -4.15 3.92
C ILE A 276 -16.71 -4.41 5.07
N TYR A 277 -16.11 -5.60 5.11
CA TYR A 277 -15.02 -5.94 6.01
C TYR A 277 -13.81 -6.34 5.18
N GLN A 278 -12.65 -5.73 5.40
CA GLN A 278 -11.39 -6.03 4.69
C GLN A 278 -10.17 -5.68 5.56
N SER A 279 -9.00 -6.24 5.28
CA SER A 279 -7.72 -5.84 5.89
C SER A 279 -6.92 -4.91 4.97
N ASP A 280 -6.02 -4.10 5.52
CA ASP A 280 -5.20 -3.17 4.74
C ASP A 280 -4.01 -3.83 4.03
N ASN A 281 -3.42 -4.85 4.62
CA ASN A 281 -2.37 -5.69 4.05
C ASN A 281 -2.30 -7.03 4.79
N GLY A 282 -1.40 -7.90 4.34
CA GLY A 282 -1.12 -9.17 5.03
C GLY A 282 -0.54 -8.97 6.43
N TYR A 283 -0.54 -10.03 7.23
CA TYR A 283 -0.04 -9.98 8.60
C TYR A 283 1.44 -9.57 8.70
N SER A 284 1.83 -8.95 9.80
CA SER A 284 3.21 -8.55 10.03
C SER A 284 4.07 -9.71 10.52
N THR A 285 5.29 -9.79 10.00
CA THR A 285 6.40 -10.64 10.48
C THR A 285 7.53 -9.79 11.08
N GLU A 286 7.26 -8.54 11.43
CA GLU A 286 8.24 -7.64 12.02
C GLU A 286 8.61 -8.08 13.45
N THR A 287 9.81 -7.72 13.92
CA THR A 287 10.29 -8.08 15.26
C THR A 287 9.34 -7.62 16.37
N ARG A 288 8.70 -6.45 16.21
CA ARG A 288 7.71 -5.91 17.16
C ARG A 288 6.38 -6.67 17.16
N ALA A 289 6.10 -7.39 16.08
CA ALA A 289 5.05 -8.39 16.00
C ALA A 289 5.54 -9.77 16.50
N PHE A 290 6.66 -9.86 17.24
CA PHE A 290 7.28 -11.13 17.63
C PHE A 290 7.57 -12.05 16.43
N ASN A 291 7.88 -11.45 15.28
CA ASN A 291 8.07 -12.15 14.00
C ASN A 291 6.82 -12.91 13.49
N GLY A 292 5.61 -12.56 13.93
CA GLY A 292 4.38 -13.13 13.39
C GLY A 292 3.24 -13.32 14.38
N GLY A 293 2.39 -14.30 14.10
CA GLY A 293 1.18 -14.60 14.86
C GLY A 293 -0.03 -14.71 13.95
N GLY A 294 -0.07 -13.91 12.88
CA GLY A 294 -0.99 -14.08 11.77
C GLY A 294 -0.64 -15.28 10.88
N ASN A 295 -1.58 -15.67 10.04
CA ASN A 295 -1.46 -16.78 9.12
C ASN A 295 -2.09 -16.43 7.75
N SER A 296 -1.31 -16.61 6.69
CA SER A 296 -1.76 -16.48 5.30
C SER A 296 -2.14 -17.83 4.65
N GLY A 297 -2.14 -18.93 5.41
CA GLY A 297 -2.54 -20.25 4.93
C GLY A 297 -1.58 -20.75 3.85
N PRO A 298 -2.07 -21.15 2.65
CA PRO A 298 -1.19 -21.59 1.57
C PRO A 298 -0.45 -20.42 0.89
N TYR A 299 -0.92 -19.18 1.03
CA TYR A 299 -0.38 -18.04 0.28
C TYR A 299 1.02 -17.64 0.78
N ARG A 300 1.98 -17.46 -0.12
CA ARG A 300 3.35 -17.05 0.21
C ARG A 300 3.44 -15.56 0.50
N GLY A 301 4.37 -15.16 1.35
CA GLY A 301 4.55 -13.76 1.74
C GLY A 301 3.64 -13.30 2.88
N ALA A 302 3.96 -12.12 3.38
CA ALA A 302 3.29 -11.41 4.47
C ALA A 302 3.36 -9.89 4.19
N LYS A 303 3.11 -9.03 5.17
CA LYS A 303 3.30 -7.56 5.03
C LYS A 303 4.62 -7.22 4.31
N SER A 304 4.61 -6.19 3.46
CA SER A 304 5.72 -5.74 2.60
C SER A 304 6.16 -6.68 1.46
N SER A 305 5.48 -7.81 1.24
CA SER A 305 5.72 -8.73 0.12
C SER A 305 4.60 -8.63 -0.92
N LEU A 306 4.94 -8.69 -2.21
CA LEU A 306 3.94 -8.76 -3.29
C LEU A 306 3.51 -10.19 -3.67
N PHE A 307 4.03 -11.23 -3.01
CA PHE A 307 3.40 -12.56 -3.02
C PHE A 307 1.99 -12.51 -2.39
N GLU A 308 1.14 -13.48 -2.73
CA GLU A 308 -0.29 -13.55 -2.42
C GLU A 308 -0.59 -13.21 -0.94
N GLY A 309 0.17 -13.74 0.01
CA GLY A 309 -0.04 -13.56 1.44
C GLY A 309 0.20 -12.14 1.96
N GLY A 310 0.83 -11.26 1.18
CA GLY A 310 0.97 -9.84 1.51
C GLY A 310 -0.14 -8.94 0.97
N ILE A 311 -0.85 -9.37 -0.08
CA ILE A 311 -1.81 -8.54 -0.82
C ILE A 311 -3.21 -9.16 -0.97
N ARG A 312 -3.38 -10.47 -0.77
CA ARG A 312 -4.67 -11.20 -0.84
C ARG A 312 -5.25 -11.38 0.55
N LEU A 313 -6.44 -10.85 0.79
CA LEU A 313 -6.94 -10.64 2.16
C LEU A 313 -8.39 -11.11 2.33
N PRO A 314 -8.82 -11.41 3.57
CA PRO A 314 -10.23 -11.64 3.84
C PRO A 314 -11.03 -10.41 3.45
N THR A 315 -12.10 -10.61 2.69
CA THR A 315 -13.00 -9.54 2.28
C THR A 315 -14.44 -10.03 2.28
N ILE A 316 -15.33 -9.32 2.96
CA ILE A 316 -16.75 -9.66 3.05
C ILE A 316 -17.54 -8.42 2.66
N ILE A 317 -18.58 -8.60 1.85
CA ILE A 317 -19.64 -7.61 1.69
C ILE A 317 -20.95 -8.18 2.20
N ASN A 318 -21.71 -7.35 2.89
CA ASN A 318 -23.01 -7.69 3.41
C ASN A 318 -23.99 -6.55 3.21
N TRP A 319 -25.12 -6.84 2.60
CA TRP A 319 -26.29 -5.97 2.60
C TRP A 319 -27.51 -6.87 2.79
N LYS A 320 -27.90 -7.07 4.05
CA LYS A 320 -28.91 -8.04 4.48
C LYS A 320 -30.20 -7.87 3.68
N ASN A 321 -30.75 -8.98 3.17
CA ASN A 321 -31.92 -9.04 2.27
C ASN A 321 -31.78 -8.34 0.90
N ASN A 322 -30.63 -7.74 0.55
CA ASN A 322 -30.43 -6.99 -0.69
C ASN A 322 -29.31 -7.57 -1.59
N LEU A 323 -28.39 -8.35 -1.01
CA LEU A 323 -27.32 -9.06 -1.74
C LEU A 323 -27.37 -10.57 -1.47
N PRO A 324 -26.71 -11.40 -2.31
CA PRO A 324 -26.58 -12.83 -2.07
C PRO A 324 -25.99 -13.15 -0.68
N GLU A 325 -26.67 -14.04 0.03
CA GLU A 325 -26.25 -14.51 1.36
C GLU A 325 -25.52 -15.87 1.25
N ASN A 326 -24.67 -16.16 2.24
CA ASN A 326 -23.89 -17.38 2.36
C ASN A 326 -23.14 -17.77 1.06
N THR A 327 -22.64 -16.77 0.33
CA THR A 327 -22.04 -16.96 -0.99
C THR A 327 -20.53 -16.78 -0.94
N VAL A 328 -19.81 -17.58 -1.73
CA VAL A 328 -18.35 -17.48 -1.90
C VAL A 328 -18.09 -17.00 -3.32
N ASN A 329 -17.53 -15.81 -3.45
CA ASN A 329 -17.10 -15.29 -4.73
C ASN A 329 -15.59 -15.51 -4.89
N ASN A 330 -15.18 -16.19 -5.96
CA ASN A 330 -13.79 -16.50 -6.27
C ASN A 330 -13.25 -15.68 -7.43
N GLN A 331 -13.92 -14.60 -7.80
CA GLN A 331 -13.51 -13.71 -8.88
C GLN A 331 -12.66 -12.56 -8.34
N PHE A 332 -11.98 -11.89 -9.26
CA PHE A 332 -11.01 -10.85 -8.96
C PHE A 332 -11.71 -9.59 -8.44
N LEU A 333 -11.33 -9.17 -7.23
CA LEU A 333 -11.66 -7.86 -6.67
C LEU A 333 -10.39 -7.16 -6.16
N MET A 334 -10.31 -5.84 -6.28
CA MET A 334 -9.31 -5.03 -5.59
C MET A 334 -9.94 -3.96 -4.71
N ASN A 335 -9.23 -3.51 -3.67
CA ASN A 335 -9.74 -2.45 -2.80
C ASN A 335 -10.01 -1.12 -3.53
N ILE A 336 -9.31 -0.84 -4.64
CA ILE A 336 -9.58 0.32 -5.52
C ILE A 336 -10.96 0.23 -6.21
N ASP A 337 -11.53 -0.97 -6.33
CA ASP A 337 -12.84 -1.17 -6.97
C ASP A 337 -14.01 -0.71 -6.08
N TRP A 338 -13.78 -0.54 -4.78
CA TRP A 338 -14.87 -0.19 -3.86
C TRP A 338 -15.48 1.17 -4.12
N MET A 339 -14.69 2.17 -4.51
CA MET A 339 -15.22 3.52 -4.77
C MET A 339 -16.25 3.54 -5.91
N PRO A 340 -15.94 3.07 -7.14
CA PRO A 340 -16.94 3.02 -8.21
C PRO A 340 -18.07 2.02 -7.91
N THR A 341 -17.75 0.89 -7.27
CA THR A 341 -18.77 -0.13 -6.92
C THR A 341 -19.81 0.42 -5.94
N LEU A 342 -19.37 1.12 -4.89
CA LEU A 342 -20.26 1.73 -3.91
C LEU A 342 -21.04 2.90 -4.50
N ALA A 343 -20.43 3.67 -5.41
CA ALA A 343 -21.13 4.70 -6.16
C ALA A 343 -22.33 4.10 -6.92
N GLN A 344 -22.12 2.99 -7.62
CA GLN A 344 -23.16 2.30 -8.35
C GLN A 344 -24.22 1.67 -7.42
N LEU A 345 -23.80 0.92 -6.39
CA LEU A 345 -24.73 0.26 -5.45
C LEU A 345 -25.62 1.25 -4.68
N CYS A 346 -25.11 2.46 -4.43
CA CYS A 346 -25.84 3.50 -3.69
C CYS A 346 -26.51 4.53 -4.62
N ASN A 347 -26.41 4.36 -5.95
CA ASN A 347 -26.92 5.29 -6.97
C ASN A 347 -26.44 6.73 -6.73
N LEU A 348 -25.13 6.90 -6.59
CA LEU A 348 -24.47 8.19 -6.37
C LEU A 348 -24.17 8.86 -7.70
N THR A 349 -24.32 10.18 -7.76
CA THR A 349 -23.80 10.98 -8.87
C THR A 349 -22.28 11.10 -8.72
N THR A 350 -21.54 10.72 -9.75
CA THR A 350 -20.08 10.77 -9.75
C THR A 350 -19.56 11.88 -10.66
N SER A 351 -18.69 12.73 -10.12
CA SER A 351 -17.81 13.64 -10.88
C SER A 351 -16.36 13.13 -10.85
N ILE A 352 -16.20 11.81 -10.84
CA ILE A 352 -14.91 11.14 -10.67
C ILE A 352 -14.20 11.09 -12.02
N ASP A 353 -13.31 12.05 -12.27
CA ASP A 353 -12.38 11.96 -13.38
C ASP A 353 -11.17 11.09 -12.98
N SER A 354 -10.81 10.12 -13.83
CA SER A 354 -9.55 9.36 -13.76
C SER A 354 -9.34 8.53 -12.48
N ILE A 355 -10.13 7.46 -12.30
CA ILE A 355 -9.88 6.38 -11.31
C ILE A 355 -9.38 5.10 -11.98
N ASP A 356 -8.65 4.29 -11.21
CA ASP A 356 -8.13 2.98 -11.63
C ASP A 356 -9.07 1.82 -11.25
N GLY A 357 -9.97 2.06 -10.30
CA GLY A 357 -10.99 1.13 -9.86
C GLY A 357 -12.03 0.86 -10.94
N LEU A 358 -12.56 -0.35 -10.95
CA LEU A 358 -13.64 -0.78 -11.83
C LEU A 358 -14.91 -1.03 -11.02
N ASP A 359 -16.07 -0.70 -11.57
CA ASP A 359 -17.35 -1.04 -10.95
C ASP A 359 -17.58 -2.56 -10.99
N THR A 360 -17.67 -3.18 -9.81
CA THR A 360 -17.92 -4.61 -9.64
C THR A 360 -19.32 -4.92 -9.12
N SER A 361 -20.22 -3.93 -9.10
CA SER A 361 -21.57 -4.05 -8.53
C SER A 361 -22.37 -5.21 -9.15
N GLU A 362 -22.29 -5.42 -10.46
CA GLU A 362 -22.97 -6.54 -11.15
C GLU A 362 -22.48 -7.90 -10.63
N MET A 363 -21.16 -8.08 -10.48
CA MET A 363 -20.53 -9.29 -9.92
C MET A 363 -20.93 -9.52 -8.46
N ILE A 364 -21.19 -8.45 -7.71
CA ILE A 364 -21.60 -8.51 -6.31
C ILE A 364 -23.09 -8.87 -6.18
N GLN A 365 -23.95 -8.26 -7.00
CA GLN A 365 -25.39 -8.49 -6.99
C GLN A 365 -25.77 -9.84 -7.60
N ASN A 366 -24.99 -10.32 -8.58
CA ASN A 366 -25.22 -11.56 -9.28
C ASN A 366 -23.96 -12.44 -9.28
N SER A 367 -23.98 -13.52 -8.50
CA SER A 367 -22.85 -14.47 -8.40
C SER A 367 -22.45 -15.14 -9.72
N ALA A 368 -23.29 -15.09 -10.77
CA ALA A 368 -22.97 -15.60 -12.10
C ALA A 368 -22.28 -14.57 -13.01
N ALA A 369 -22.32 -13.28 -12.67
CA ALA A 369 -21.65 -12.23 -13.45
C ALA A 369 -20.14 -12.28 -13.23
N ILE A 370 -19.37 -11.93 -14.27
CA ILE A 370 -17.91 -11.98 -14.25
C ILE A 370 -17.29 -10.64 -13.83
N SER A 371 -16.15 -10.69 -13.16
CA SER A 371 -15.40 -9.51 -12.80
C SER A 371 -14.97 -8.77 -14.06
N PRO A 372 -15.15 -7.44 -14.13
CA PRO A 372 -14.56 -6.64 -15.20
C PRO A 372 -13.02 -6.60 -15.09
N ARG A 373 -12.47 -6.93 -13.91
CA ARG A 373 -11.03 -6.92 -13.66
C ARG A 373 -10.38 -8.20 -14.18
N THR A 374 -9.66 -8.05 -15.30
CA THR A 374 -8.88 -9.14 -15.91
C THR A 374 -7.38 -9.03 -15.63
N SER A 375 -6.92 -7.85 -15.20
CA SER A 375 -5.54 -7.58 -14.82
C SER A 375 -5.42 -6.64 -13.62
N ALA A 376 -4.25 -6.66 -12.99
CA ALA A 376 -3.89 -5.80 -11.89
C ALA A 376 -2.38 -5.60 -11.79
N PHE A 377 -1.99 -4.52 -11.14
CA PHE A 377 -0.61 -4.07 -11.06
C PHE A 377 -0.25 -3.70 -9.62
N TRP A 378 1.00 -3.90 -9.26
CA TRP A 378 1.53 -3.43 -7.98
C TRP A 378 2.95 -2.92 -8.19
N LYS A 379 3.32 -1.89 -7.44
CA LYS A 379 4.69 -1.41 -7.32
C LYS A 379 4.93 -0.97 -5.89
N TYR A 380 5.95 -1.53 -5.24
CA TYR A 380 6.32 -1.20 -3.87
C TYR A 380 7.82 -1.35 -3.65
N GLY A 381 8.50 -0.22 -3.36
CA GLY A 381 9.95 -0.18 -3.39
C GLY A 381 10.45 -0.58 -4.79
N ASN A 382 11.30 -1.59 -4.85
CA ASN A 382 11.80 -2.18 -6.10
C ASN A 382 10.98 -3.37 -6.61
N GLN A 383 10.03 -3.87 -5.81
CA GLN A 383 9.14 -4.94 -6.22
C GLN A 383 8.08 -4.38 -7.17
N TRP A 384 7.74 -5.16 -8.18
CA TRP A 384 6.60 -4.89 -9.04
C TRP A 384 5.88 -6.18 -9.41
N VAL A 385 4.58 -6.08 -9.69
CA VAL A 385 3.76 -7.21 -10.13
C VAL A 385 2.87 -6.78 -11.27
N VAL A 386 2.72 -7.68 -12.22
CA VAL A 386 1.57 -7.73 -13.11
C VAL A 386 0.88 -9.07 -12.92
N ARG A 387 -0.43 -9.01 -12.75
CA ARG A 387 -1.30 -10.19 -12.84
C ARG A 387 -2.23 -10.02 -14.02
N LYS A 388 -2.32 -11.05 -14.86
CA LYS A 388 -3.26 -11.12 -15.99
C LYS A 388 -3.90 -12.51 -16.02
N GLY A 389 -5.19 -12.56 -15.69
CA GLY A 389 -5.89 -13.82 -15.44
C GLY A 389 -5.23 -14.67 -14.35
N ASN A 390 -4.78 -15.87 -14.73
CA ASN A 390 -4.14 -16.81 -13.80
C ASN A 390 -2.64 -16.59 -13.66
N TRP A 391 -2.01 -15.84 -14.56
CA TRP A 391 -0.57 -15.61 -14.55
C TRP A 391 -0.24 -14.38 -13.71
N LYS A 392 0.78 -14.53 -12.86
CA LYS A 392 1.31 -13.47 -12.03
C LYS A 392 2.83 -13.46 -12.16
N LEU A 393 3.38 -12.35 -12.61
CA LEU A 393 4.81 -12.12 -12.69
C LEU A 393 5.20 -11.10 -11.62
N ILE A 394 6.18 -11.45 -10.80
CA ILE A 394 6.78 -10.58 -9.80
C ILE A 394 8.21 -10.25 -10.23
N GLY A 395 8.55 -8.97 -10.31
CA GLY A 395 9.93 -8.52 -10.41
C GLY A 395 10.51 -8.19 -9.04
N ASN A 396 11.77 -8.55 -8.84
CA ASN A 396 12.52 -8.37 -7.59
C ASN A 396 11.78 -8.91 -6.35
N PRO A 397 11.27 -10.16 -6.38
CA PRO A 397 10.39 -10.68 -5.34
C PRO A 397 11.04 -10.63 -3.94
N LYS A 398 10.22 -10.37 -2.92
CA LYS A 398 10.61 -10.45 -1.51
C LYS A 398 9.62 -11.32 -0.75
N ASP A 399 10.08 -12.40 -0.12
CA ASP A 399 9.25 -13.24 0.75
C ASP A 399 9.48 -12.91 2.23
N THR A 400 8.57 -12.13 2.83
CA THR A 400 8.63 -11.77 4.25
C THR A 400 8.07 -12.84 5.18
N SER A 401 7.50 -13.94 4.65
CA SER A 401 6.97 -15.07 5.42
C SER A 401 7.98 -16.20 5.61
N ASN A 402 9.07 -16.19 4.84
CA ASN A 402 10.08 -17.25 4.79
C ASN A 402 9.51 -18.64 4.45
N LYS A 403 8.40 -18.72 3.69
CA LYS A 403 7.79 -20.01 3.30
C LYS A 403 8.58 -20.73 2.22
N GLY A 404 9.23 -19.98 1.33
CA GLY A 404 10.06 -20.54 0.26
C GLY A 404 11.41 -19.85 0.15
N LYS A 405 12.39 -20.54 -0.44
CA LYS A 405 13.68 -19.93 -0.78
C LYS A 405 13.53 -19.06 -2.03
N LEU A 406 14.34 -18.00 -2.10
CA LEU A 406 14.55 -17.19 -3.30
C LEU A 406 16.04 -17.19 -3.59
N ASP A 407 16.40 -17.50 -4.82
CA ASP A 407 17.74 -17.30 -5.35
C ASP A 407 17.74 -15.94 -6.06
N PHE A 408 18.23 -14.89 -5.41
CA PHE A 408 18.10 -13.52 -5.94
C PHE A 408 18.74 -13.32 -7.32
N ASP A 409 19.72 -14.14 -7.70
CA ASP A 409 20.35 -14.08 -9.01
C ASP A 409 19.46 -14.66 -10.12
N LYS A 410 18.64 -15.68 -9.79
CA LYS A 410 17.80 -16.40 -10.76
C LYS A 410 16.32 -16.02 -10.69
N ASP A 411 15.87 -15.62 -9.52
CA ASP A 411 14.46 -15.31 -9.22
C ASP A 411 14.16 -13.81 -9.32
N ALA A 412 15.03 -13.02 -9.98
CA ALA A 412 14.76 -11.61 -10.26
C ALA A 412 13.42 -11.40 -10.99
N LEU A 413 12.99 -12.40 -11.76
CA LEU A 413 11.64 -12.53 -12.32
C LEU A 413 11.03 -13.84 -11.81
N PHE A 414 9.89 -13.75 -11.14
CA PHE A 414 9.20 -14.89 -10.55
C PHE A 414 7.80 -15.03 -11.16
N LEU A 415 7.64 -16.01 -12.04
CA LEU A 415 6.36 -16.29 -12.70
C LEU A 415 5.62 -17.41 -11.98
N SER A 416 4.34 -17.19 -11.70
CA SER A 416 3.42 -18.18 -11.10
C SER A 416 2.13 -18.29 -11.90
N ASN A 417 1.54 -19.49 -11.89
CA ASN A 417 0.19 -19.75 -12.40
C ASN A 417 -0.74 -20.08 -11.23
N LEU A 418 -1.55 -19.11 -10.82
CA LEU A 418 -2.39 -19.18 -9.61
C LEU A 418 -3.57 -20.16 -9.74
N SER A 419 -3.92 -20.64 -10.94
CA SER A 419 -4.93 -21.71 -11.06
C SER A 419 -4.35 -23.10 -10.77
N VAL A 420 -3.02 -23.23 -10.81
CA VAL A 420 -2.30 -24.49 -10.54
C VAL A 420 -1.69 -24.46 -9.14
N ASP A 421 -1.04 -23.35 -8.77
CA ASP A 421 -0.36 -23.18 -7.50
C ASP A 421 -0.61 -21.78 -6.92
N VAL A 422 -1.51 -21.70 -5.95
CA VAL A 422 -1.76 -20.47 -5.18
C VAL A 422 -0.68 -20.18 -4.13
N SER A 423 0.22 -21.13 -3.88
CA SER A 423 1.29 -20.97 -2.89
C SER A 423 2.53 -20.28 -3.46
N GLU A 424 2.63 -20.11 -4.78
CA GLU A 424 3.77 -19.43 -5.44
C GLU A 424 5.13 -20.00 -5.00
N MET A 425 5.19 -21.33 -4.85
CA MET A 425 6.39 -22.01 -4.34
C MET A 425 7.36 -22.40 -5.45
N LYS A 426 6.91 -22.40 -6.71
CA LYS A 426 7.71 -22.75 -7.87
C LYS A 426 7.76 -21.57 -8.86
N ASN A 427 8.97 -21.11 -9.17
CA ASN A 427 9.19 -20.17 -10.26
C ASN A 427 9.04 -20.87 -11.61
N LEU A 428 8.22 -20.32 -12.50
CA LEU A 428 7.97 -20.83 -13.84
C LEU A 428 8.59 -19.95 -14.95
N ALA A 429 9.37 -18.93 -14.59
CA ALA A 429 9.89 -17.94 -15.54
C ALA A 429 10.72 -18.59 -16.67
N ASP A 430 11.65 -19.50 -16.31
CA ASP A 430 12.48 -20.23 -17.28
C ASP A 430 11.68 -21.22 -18.15
N THR A 431 10.50 -21.63 -17.67
CA THR A 431 9.64 -22.60 -18.38
C THR A 431 8.74 -21.92 -19.41
N TYR A 432 8.34 -20.67 -19.18
CA TYR A 432 7.42 -19.91 -20.04
C TYR A 432 7.95 -18.50 -20.32
N PRO A 433 9.12 -18.36 -20.98
CA PRO A 433 9.73 -17.06 -21.25
C PRO A 433 8.83 -16.13 -22.09
N GLU A 434 8.00 -16.68 -22.97
CA GLU A 434 7.04 -15.91 -23.78
C GLU A 434 5.98 -15.23 -22.93
N ILE A 435 5.54 -15.86 -21.84
CA ILE A 435 4.56 -15.28 -20.90
C ILE A 435 5.24 -14.19 -20.07
N VAL A 436 6.51 -14.40 -19.69
CA VAL A 436 7.30 -13.38 -19.00
C VAL A 436 7.42 -12.11 -19.86
N GLU A 437 7.78 -12.25 -21.13
CA GLU A 437 7.89 -11.13 -22.06
C GLU A 437 6.57 -10.37 -22.25
N GLU A 438 5.45 -11.09 -22.42
CA GLU A 438 4.12 -10.49 -22.53
C GLU A 438 3.75 -9.67 -21.29
N LEU A 439 4.00 -10.24 -20.11
CA LEU A 439 3.66 -9.63 -18.84
C LEU A 439 4.55 -8.40 -18.57
N ILE A 440 5.84 -8.46 -18.87
CA ILE A 440 6.74 -7.29 -18.81
C ILE A 440 6.20 -6.16 -19.72
N ALA A 441 5.81 -6.48 -20.96
CA ALA A 441 5.26 -5.48 -21.86
C ALA A 441 3.95 -4.87 -21.32
N THR A 442 3.09 -5.69 -20.72
CA THR A 442 1.84 -5.25 -20.08
C THR A 442 2.12 -4.32 -18.90
N TYR A 443 3.10 -4.66 -18.06
CA TYR A 443 3.51 -3.84 -16.92
C TYR A 443 4.09 -2.49 -17.36
N ILE A 444 5.00 -2.49 -18.35
CA ILE A 444 5.58 -1.26 -18.91
C ILE A 444 4.49 -0.36 -19.51
N SER A 445 3.51 -0.95 -20.19
CA SER A 445 2.40 -0.17 -20.76
C SER A 445 1.54 0.48 -19.67
N TRP A 446 1.30 -0.21 -18.57
CA TRP A 446 0.60 0.39 -17.42
C TRP A 446 1.41 1.50 -16.76
N GLU A 447 2.71 1.28 -16.52
CA GLU A 447 3.53 2.23 -15.76
C GLU A 447 3.95 3.47 -16.59
N HIS A 448 4.25 3.28 -17.86
CA HIS A 448 4.86 4.31 -18.70
C HIS A 448 4.06 4.62 -19.97
N GLY A 449 2.99 3.88 -20.27
CA GLY A 449 2.28 3.96 -21.55
C GLY A 449 2.93 3.07 -22.62
N SER A 450 4.23 3.26 -22.86
CA SER A 450 5.01 2.42 -23.77
C SER A 450 6.48 2.29 -23.34
N LYS A 451 7.23 1.39 -24.01
CA LYS A 451 8.70 1.27 -23.81
C LYS A 451 9.45 2.56 -24.17
N ASP A 452 8.92 3.35 -25.11
CA ASP A 452 9.57 4.58 -25.56
C ASP A 452 9.42 5.73 -24.56
N ASP A 453 8.40 5.66 -23.72
CA ASP A 453 8.02 6.65 -22.70
C ASP A 453 8.65 6.39 -21.33
N ILE A 454 9.35 5.26 -21.17
CA ILE A 454 10.19 5.00 -20.00
C ILE A 454 11.14 6.21 -19.85
N PRO A 455 11.15 6.91 -18.71
CA PRO A 455 11.97 8.11 -18.53
C PRO A 455 13.42 7.90 -18.96
N LYS A 456 13.81 8.58 -20.04
CA LYS A 456 15.19 8.58 -20.57
C LYS A 456 15.99 9.65 -19.81
N LYS A 457 17.29 9.42 -19.61
CA LYS A 457 18.21 10.27 -18.81
C LYS A 457 17.87 11.77 -18.92
N ILE A 458 17.59 12.42 -17.78
CA ILE A 458 16.82 13.67 -17.74
C ILE A 458 17.69 14.92 -17.80
N GLN A 459 18.99 14.82 -17.49
CA GLN A 459 19.87 15.99 -17.49
C GLN A 459 21.18 15.70 -18.19
N THR A 460 21.43 16.43 -19.28
CA THR A 460 22.74 16.47 -19.91
C THR A 460 23.68 17.39 -19.12
N VAL A 461 24.91 16.94 -18.94
CA VAL A 461 25.99 17.71 -18.33
C VAL A 461 27.19 17.74 -19.29
N SER A 462 27.73 18.93 -19.53
CA SER A 462 28.91 19.08 -20.37
C SER A 462 30.18 19.03 -19.52
N HIS A 463 31.10 18.13 -19.87
CA HIS A 463 32.38 17.96 -19.19
C HIS A 463 33.40 17.35 -20.15
N ILE A 464 34.70 17.56 -19.89
CA ILE A 464 35.78 17.12 -20.80
C ILE A 464 35.99 15.61 -20.82
N GLY A 465 35.37 14.88 -19.88
CA GLY A 465 35.39 13.43 -19.77
C GLY A 465 34.58 12.71 -20.85
N THR A 466 33.57 13.35 -21.44
CA THR A 466 32.71 12.78 -22.50
C THR A 466 33.45 12.28 -23.76
N THR A 467 34.67 12.76 -23.96
CA THR A 467 35.54 12.39 -25.09
C THR A 467 36.60 11.36 -24.72
N GLY A 468 36.63 10.95 -23.46
CA GLY A 468 37.62 10.03 -22.92
C GLY A 468 37.24 8.57 -23.13
N GLU A 469 38.22 7.69 -22.92
CA GLU A 469 38.00 6.24 -22.86
C GLU A 469 38.14 5.75 -21.42
N ILE A 470 37.21 4.91 -20.99
CA ILE A 470 37.21 4.33 -19.66
C ILE A 470 37.62 2.86 -19.69
N LEU A 471 38.51 2.50 -18.77
CA LEU A 471 38.99 1.15 -18.55
C LEU A 471 38.69 0.73 -17.11
N ALA A 472 37.76 -0.21 -16.94
CA ALA A 472 37.57 -0.87 -15.65
C ALA A 472 38.79 -1.70 -15.29
N LYS A 473 39.23 -1.57 -14.04
CA LYS A 473 40.24 -2.42 -13.42
C LYS A 473 39.62 -3.44 -12.48
N SER A 474 38.46 -3.11 -11.90
CA SER A 474 37.61 -4.06 -11.18
C SER A 474 36.76 -4.89 -12.14
N GLU A 475 36.44 -6.12 -11.74
CA GLU A 475 35.39 -6.92 -12.38
C GLU A 475 34.03 -6.30 -12.03
N LEU A 476 33.26 -5.91 -13.05
CA LEU A 476 31.96 -5.28 -12.87
C LEU A 476 30.86 -6.33 -12.64
N HIS A 477 29.87 -5.96 -11.84
CA HIS A 477 28.69 -6.81 -11.63
C HIS A 477 27.98 -7.11 -12.95
N SER A 478 27.56 -8.37 -13.16
CA SER A 478 26.99 -8.84 -14.44
C SER A 478 25.77 -8.04 -14.91
N ASN A 479 24.96 -7.60 -13.96
CA ASN A 479 23.69 -6.89 -14.20
C ASN A 479 23.89 -5.37 -14.39
N TYR A 480 25.06 -4.81 -14.04
CA TYR A 480 25.31 -3.36 -14.02
C TYR A 480 26.71 -3.02 -14.57
N LYS A 481 27.03 -3.57 -15.75
CA LYS A 481 28.38 -3.52 -16.36
C LYS A 481 28.54 -2.50 -17.49
N ASN A 482 27.53 -1.70 -17.79
CA ASN A 482 27.59 -0.74 -18.89
C ASN A 482 28.49 0.45 -18.51
N ILE A 483 29.80 0.32 -18.71
CA ILE A 483 30.81 1.29 -18.25
C ILE A 483 30.68 2.66 -18.91
N GLU A 484 30.05 2.73 -20.09
CA GLU A 484 29.88 3.98 -20.84
C GLU A 484 29.04 5.01 -20.07
N VAL A 485 28.18 4.58 -19.13
CA VAL A 485 27.36 5.49 -18.32
C VAL A 485 28.20 6.44 -17.45
N LEU A 486 29.47 6.12 -17.18
CA LEU A 486 30.33 6.95 -16.34
C LEU A 486 30.83 8.20 -17.05
N LEU A 487 30.68 8.33 -18.38
CA LEU A 487 31.18 9.46 -19.17
C LEU A 487 30.21 9.90 -20.26
N ASP A 488 28.94 9.49 -20.24
CA ASP A 488 28.03 9.75 -21.35
C ASP A 488 27.43 11.17 -21.35
N GLY A 489 27.84 12.00 -20.39
CA GLY A 489 27.40 13.38 -20.22
C GLY A 489 25.95 13.47 -19.78
N LYS A 490 25.43 12.45 -19.08
CA LYS A 490 24.02 12.36 -18.70
C LYS A 490 23.85 11.81 -17.29
N LEU A 491 23.25 12.62 -16.43
CA LEU A 491 22.94 12.23 -15.06
C LEU A 491 21.81 11.18 -15.01
N GLY A 492 22.02 10.16 -14.20
CA GLY A 492 21.15 9.01 -13.98
C GLY A 492 19.92 9.34 -13.13
N TYR A 493 18.85 8.60 -13.35
CA TYR A 493 17.59 8.73 -12.61
C TYR A 493 17.65 8.01 -11.25
N ALA A 494 16.76 8.38 -10.33
CA ALA A 494 16.63 7.77 -9.00
C ALA A 494 16.42 6.25 -9.02
N ASP A 495 15.94 5.71 -10.14
CA ASP A 495 15.66 4.30 -10.33
C ASP A 495 16.90 3.55 -10.85
N TYR A 496 17.54 2.79 -9.96
CA TYR A 496 18.72 1.97 -10.26
C TYR A 496 18.42 0.75 -11.15
N SER A 497 17.14 0.35 -11.28
CA SER A 497 16.74 -0.81 -12.10
C SER A 497 16.81 -0.55 -13.61
N THR A 498 16.95 0.71 -14.00
CA THR A 498 16.99 1.16 -15.41
C THR A 498 18.26 0.77 -16.16
N GLY A 499 19.27 0.21 -15.48
CA GLY A 499 20.59 -0.08 -16.08
C GLY A 499 21.43 1.15 -16.37
N GLN A 500 21.02 2.33 -15.88
CA GLN A 500 21.69 3.62 -16.07
C GLN A 500 22.78 3.91 -15.01
N TRP A 501 23.23 2.88 -14.29
CA TRP A 501 24.19 2.97 -13.20
C TRP A 501 25.21 1.85 -13.31
N ILE A 502 26.43 2.09 -12.82
CA ILE A 502 27.32 1.00 -12.43
C ILE A 502 27.00 0.65 -10.97
N GLY A 503 26.59 -0.60 -10.77
CA GLY A 503 26.23 -1.15 -9.47
C GLY A 503 27.28 -2.15 -9.01
N GLN A 504 27.60 -2.11 -7.72
CA GLN A 504 28.52 -3.06 -7.12
C GLN A 504 28.09 -3.43 -5.71
N GLU A 505 28.11 -4.74 -5.44
CA GLU A 505 27.82 -5.29 -4.12
C GLU A 505 29.12 -5.67 -3.41
N GLY A 506 29.33 -5.14 -2.22
CA GLY A 506 30.37 -5.54 -1.28
C GLY A 506 31.84 -5.44 -1.74
N LYS A 507 32.11 -4.87 -2.92
CA LYS A 507 33.45 -4.77 -3.52
C LYS A 507 33.76 -3.36 -3.99
N ASP A 508 35.03 -3.00 -4.03
CA ASP A 508 35.47 -1.68 -4.50
C ASP A 508 35.55 -1.61 -6.03
N LEU A 509 35.40 -0.41 -6.58
CA LEU A 509 35.49 -0.14 -8.01
C LEU A 509 36.73 0.70 -8.34
N GLU A 510 37.47 0.30 -9.36
CA GLU A 510 38.61 1.06 -9.90
C GLU A 510 38.46 1.25 -11.42
N PHE A 511 38.68 2.48 -11.86
CA PHE A 511 38.63 2.90 -13.26
C PHE A 511 39.86 3.73 -13.63
N ILE A 512 40.25 3.66 -14.90
CA ILE A 512 41.18 4.60 -15.51
C ILE A 512 40.48 5.27 -16.68
N ILE A 513 40.49 6.59 -16.71
CA ILE A 513 39.97 7.41 -17.81
C ILE A 513 41.16 8.00 -18.57
N ASP A 514 41.25 7.75 -19.88
CA ASP A 514 42.15 8.42 -20.80
C ASP A 514 41.44 9.59 -21.46
N LEU A 515 41.81 10.83 -21.12
CA LEU A 515 41.27 12.07 -21.71
C LEU A 515 41.79 12.34 -23.14
N LYS A 516 42.56 11.40 -23.71
CA LYS A 516 43.22 11.42 -25.04
C LYS A 516 44.36 12.41 -25.17
N THR A 517 44.24 13.58 -24.56
CA THR A 517 45.26 14.63 -24.52
C THR A 517 45.44 15.12 -23.08
N THR A 518 46.59 15.70 -22.78
CA THR A 518 46.83 16.34 -21.49
C THR A 518 45.96 17.60 -21.37
N LYS A 519 45.12 17.65 -20.35
CA LYS A 519 44.21 18.78 -20.07
C LYS A 519 44.48 19.37 -18.69
N GLN A 520 44.18 20.65 -18.52
CA GLN A 520 44.14 21.29 -17.20
C GLN A 520 42.83 20.90 -16.53
N LEU A 521 42.90 20.33 -15.33
CA LEU A 521 41.75 19.85 -14.57
C LEU A 521 41.50 20.78 -13.38
N SER A 522 40.26 21.18 -13.23
CA SER A 522 39.78 22.13 -12.21
C SER A 522 38.83 21.50 -11.20
N GLU A 523 38.10 20.47 -11.60
CA GLU A 523 37.17 19.75 -10.73
C GLU A 523 36.97 18.32 -11.26
N ILE A 524 36.79 17.39 -10.34
CA ILE A 524 36.23 16.09 -10.65
C ILE A 524 35.10 15.75 -9.68
N SER A 525 34.00 15.26 -10.22
CA SER A 525 32.79 14.93 -9.46
C SER A 525 32.27 13.56 -9.84
N LEU A 526 31.66 12.87 -8.88
CA LEU A 526 31.06 11.55 -9.03
C LEU A 526 29.61 11.60 -8.59
N SER A 527 28.70 11.12 -9.43
CA SER A 527 27.30 10.95 -9.05
C SER A 527 27.08 9.57 -8.43
N TYR A 528 26.24 9.48 -7.40
CA TYR A 528 25.94 8.22 -6.72
C TYR A 528 24.51 8.21 -6.15
N LEU A 529 23.93 7.02 -6.03
CA LEU A 529 22.62 6.85 -5.40
C LEU A 529 22.75 6.65 -3.89
N SER A 530 21.70 7.03 -3.17
CA SER A 530 21.47 6.58 -1.79
C SER A 530 20.02 6.16 -1.63
N SER A 531 19.78 4.88 -1.36
CA SER A 531 18.46 4.37 -1.03
C SER A 531 18.57 3.27 0.01
N PHE A 532 18.46 3.66 1.29
CA PHE A 532 18.73 2.76 2.40
C PHE A 532 17.69 1.64 2.47
N GLY A 533 16.42 1.94 2.18
CA GLY A 533 15.38 0.90 2.11
C GLY A 533 15.66 -0.20 1.07
N ASN A 534 16.49 0.10 0.07
CA ASN A 534 16.93 -0.82 -0.98
C ASN A 534 18.37 -1.32 -0.78
N TRP A 535 18.96 -1.11 0.40
CA TRP A 535 20.32 -1.54 0.75
C TRP A 535 21.41 -0.86 -0.10
N VAL A 536 21.06 0.26 -0.74
CA VAL A 536 21.95 1.10 -1.53
C VAL A 536 22.47 2.22 -0.65
N PHE A 537 23.78 2.24 -0.46
CA PHE A 537 24.44 3.23 0.38
C PHE A 537 25.46 4.03 -0.43
N PRO A 538 25.78 5.26 0.02
CA PRO A 538 26.84 6.02 -0.63
C PRO A 538 28.19 5.30 -0.49
N PRO A 539 29.10 5.49 -1.45
CA PRO A 539 30.47 5.00 -1.29
C PRO A 539 31.12 5.66 -0.07
N LYS A 540 31.99 4.92 0.62
CA LYS A 540 32.72 5.41 1.80
C LYS A 540 33.83 6.39 1.43
N LYS A 541 34.52 6.12 0.31
CA LYS A 541 35.62 6.96 -0.19
C LYS A 541 35.56 7.10 -1.70
N PHE A 542 35.93 8.30 -2.16
CA PHE A 542 36.16 8.63 -3.55
C PHE A 542 37.58 9.20 -3.67
N GLU A 543 38.47 8.48 -4.34
CA GLU A 543 39.89 8.82 -4.48
C GLU A 543 40.26 8.98 -5.94
N VAL A 544 41.11 9.98 -6.23
CA VAL A 544 41.57 10.27 -7.58
C VAL A 544 43.08 10.44 -7.65
N SER A 545 43.69 9.87 -8.68
CA SER A 545 45.12 9.98 -8.97
C SER A 545 45.36 10.24 -10.45
N PHE A 546 46.51 10.83 -10.77
CA PHE A 546 46.76 11.43 -12.08
C PHE A 546 48.03 10.88 -12.73
N SER A 547 48.05 10.79 -14.06
CA SER A 547 49.21 10.36 -14.82
C SER A 547 49.24 11.00 -16.20
N GLU A 548 50.43 11.35 -16.69
CA GLU A 548 50.61 11.78 -18.09
C GLU A 548 50.77 10.59 -19.04
N ASN A 549 51.29 9.45 -18.56
CA ASN A 549 51.68 8.31 -19.39
C ASN A 549 50.85 7.03 -19.16
N GLY A 550 49.92 7.06 -18.19
CA GLY A 550 49.02 5.95 -17.87
C GLY A 550 49.68 4.78 -17.12
N LYS A 551 50.96 4.92 -16.71
CA LYS A 551 51.72 3.89 -15.99
C LYS A 551 51.99 4.27 -14.54
N ALA A 552 52.51 5.48 -14.31
CA ALA A 552 52.82 5.99 -12.97
C ALA A 552 51.76 7.02 -12.56
N PHE A 553 50.98 6.70 -11.53
CA PHE A 553 49.95 7.59 -10.98
C PHE A 553 50.47 8.27 -9.72
N SER A 554 50.38 9.60 -9.67
CA SER A 554 50.62 10.37 -8.45
C SER A 554 49.30 10.55 -7.70
N ASN A 555 49.29 10.14 -6.43
CA ASN A 555 48.14 10.33 -5.55
C ASN A 555 48.01 11.82 -5.21
N ALA A 556 46.82 12.37 -5.34
CA ALA A 556 46.63 13.79 -5.11
C ALA A 556 45.40 14.15 -4.28
N ASN A 557 44.25 13.47 -4.40
CA ASN A 557 43.04 13.95 -3.70
C ASN A 557 42.10 12.82 -3.26
N ILE A 558 41.63 12.89 -2.01
CA ILE A 558 40.70 11.94 -1.38
C ILE A 558 39.51 12.71 -0.83
N LYS A 559 38.29 12.26 -1.14
CA LYS A 559 37.05 12.69 -0.48
C LYS A 559 36.51 11.54 0.37
N GLU A 560 36.43 11.76 1.68
CA GLU A 560 35.60 10.92 2.54
C GLU A 560 34.15 11.40 2.45
N ILE A 561 33.24 10.46 2.21
CA ILE A 561 31.81 10.75 2.08
C ILE A 561 31.17 10.28 3.38
N GLU A 562 30.66 11.25 4.15
CA GLU A 562 29.97 10.96 5.39
C GLU A 562 28.66 10.23 5.12
N LEU A 563 28.44 9.14 5.86
CA LEU A 563 27.16 8.47 5.89
C LEU A 563 26.15 9.35 6.63
N SER A 564 25.47 10.21 5.88
CA SER A 564 24.36 10.97 6.41
C SER A 564 23.16 10.04 6.62
N LYS A 565 22.40 10.22 7.72
CA LYS A 565 21.11 9.52 7.93
C LYS A 565 19.99 10.02 6.99
N LYS A 566 20.28 10.96 6.09
CA LYS A 566 19.30 11.53 5.16
C LYS A 566 19.37 10.77 3.83
N GLU A 567 18.23 10.26 3.41
CA GLU A 567 18.04 9.59 2.12
C GLU A 567 17.78 10.65 1.04
N ASN A 568 18.62 10.63 0.00
CA ASN A 568 18.46 11.41 -1.21
C ASN A 568 18.72 10.46 -2.36
N ASN A 569 17.77 10.34 -3.29
CA ASN A 569 17.87 9.34 -4.34
C ASN A 569 19.16 9.50 -5.16
N THR A 570 19.54 10.72 -5.59
CA THR A 570 20.79 10.99 -6.34
C THR A 570 21.62 12.07 -5.65
N ASN A 571 22.92 11.86 -5.53
CA ASN A 571 23.88 12.76 -4.87
C ASN A 571 25.16 12.91 -5.70
N THR A 572 25.98 13.90 -5.35
CA THR A 572 27.28 14.14 -6.01
C THR A 572 28.37 14.38 -4.96
N ALA A 573 29.56 13.82 -5.20
CA ALA A 573 30.77 14.11 -4.44
C ALA A 573 31.80 14.77 -5.36
N SER A 574 32.34 15.91 -4.96
CA SER A 574 33.24 16.73 -5.78
C SER A 574 34.59 16.97 -5.11
N LEU A 575 35.63 17.04 -5.94
CA LEU A 575 37.00 17.40 -5.58
C LEU A 575 37.49 18.53 -6.49
N ASN A 576 37.91 19.63 -5.88
CA ASN A 576 38.54 20.73 -6.61
C ASN A 576 40.01 20.39 -6.92
N LEU A 577 40.46 20.73 -8.12
CA LEU A 577 41.76 20.37 -8.66
C LEU A 577 42.48 21.60 -9.22
N ASN A 578 43.80 21.49 -9.35
CA ASN A 578 44.60 22.39 -10.16
C ASN A 578 45.80 21.62 -10.73
N ILE A 579 45.52 20.62 -11.56
CA ILE A 579 46.50 19.64 -12.03
C ILE A 579 46.38 19.50 -13.55
N LYS A 580 47.50 19.32 -14.26
CA LYS A 580 47.51 18.87 -15.65
C LYS A 580 47.64 17.36 -15.70
N SER A 581 46.76 16.69 -16.42
CA SER A 581 46.83 15.24 -16.60
C SER A 581 46.18 14.80 -17.90
N ARG A 582 46.61 13.64 -18.40
CA ARG A 582 45.91 12.92 -19.48
C ARG A 582 45.07 11.78 -18.93
N TYR A 583 45.62 11.03 -17.98
CA TYR A 583 44.95 9.90 -17.36
C TYR A 583 44.46 10.26 -15.96
N VAL A 584 43.23 9.88 -15.66
CA VAL A 584 42.63 10.02 -14.33
C VAL A 584 42.26 8.63 -13.85
N LYS A 585 42.88 8.18 -12.76
CA LYS A 585 42.48 6.95 -12.08
C LYS A 585 41.54 7.30 -10.95
N ILE A 586 40.45 6.55 -10.87
CA ILE A 586 39.37 6.73 -9.92
C ILE A 586 39.22 5.45 -9.12
N TYR A 587 39.27 5.58 -7.81
CA TYR A 587 39.08 4.48 -6.87
C TYR A 587 37.91 4.81 -5.95
N ILE A 588 36.90 3.95 -5.96
CA ILE A 588 35.65 4.12 -5.22
C ILE A 588 35.54 2.96 -4.25
N LYS A 589 35.55 3.31 -2.97
CA LYS A 589 35.45 2.34 -1.89
C LYS A 589 34.01 2.22 -1.41
N GLY A 590 33.44 1.03 -1.52
CA GLY A 590 32.11 0.74 -1.00
C GLY A 590 32.10 0.60 0.52
N ILE A 591 30.92 0.40 1.11
CA ILE A 591 30.79 0.12 2.56
C ILE A 591 31.21 -1.33 2.88
N GLY A 592 31.23 -2.21 1.87
CA GLY A 592 31.46 -3.65 2.06
C GLY A 592 30.20 -4.33 2.59
N ALA A 593 29.81 -4.01 3.82
CA ALA A 593 28.60 -4.52 4.46
C ALA A 593 27.63 -3.39 4.85
N CYS A 594 26.35 -3.70 5.00
CA CYS A 594 25.36 -2.76 5.53
C CYS A 594 25.77 -2.27 6.93
N PRO A 595 25.60 -0.97 7.24
CA PRO A 595 25.91 -0.43 8.56
C PRO A 595 25.08 -1.06 9.69
N ASP A 596 25.63 -1.05 10.91
CA ASP A 596 25.01 -1.67 12.09
C ASP A 596 23.60 -1.15 12.42
N TRP A 597 23.28 0.09 12.04
CA TRP A 597 21.98 0.69 12.24
C TRP A 597 20.92 0.27 11.21
N HIS A 598 21.33 -0.39 10.13
CA HIS A 598 20.44 -0.80 9.04
C HIS A 598 19.89 -2.21 9.29
N THR A 599 18.67 -2.48 8.82
CA THR A 599 18.00 -3.79 9.01
C THR A 599 18.74 -4.96 8.36
N GLY A 600 19.58 -4.68 7.36
CA GLY A 600 20.47 -5.64 6.69
C GLY A 600 21.88 -5.73 7.28
N ALA A 601 22.16 -5.16 8.46
CA ALA A 601 23.50 -5.10 9.06
C ALA A 601 24.31 -6.39 8.91
N GLY A 602 25.56 -6.26 8.46
CA GLY A 602 26.47 -7.39 8.23
C GLY A 602 26.32 -8.11 6.88
N ASN A 603 25.21 -7.92 6.15
CA ASN A 603 25.10 -8.39 4.76
C ASN A 603 25.82 -7.44 3.80
N PRO A 604 26.19 -7.88 2.59
CA PRO A 604 26.80 -7.02 1.59
C PRO A 604 25.96 -5.77 1.29
N ALA A 605 26.60 -4.62 1.24
CA ALA A 605 25.97 -3.36 0.85
C ALA A 605 26.10 -3.13 -0.65
N TRP A 606 25.04 -2.59 -1.26
CA TRP A 606 25.10 -2.07 -2.62
C TRP A 606 25.55 -0.62 -2.62
N PHE A 607 26.27 -0.23 -3.65
CA PHE A 607 26.38 1.17 -4.06
C PHE A 607 26.24 1.26 -5.56
N PHE A 608 25.70 2.37 -6.01
CA PHE A 608 25.48 2.67 -7.42
C PHE A 608 26.09 4.02 -7.73
N ILE A 609 26.89 4.06 -8.79
CA ILE A 609 27.56 5.26 -9.26
C ILE A 609 27.19 5.53 -10.71
N ASP A 610 27.21 6.81 -11.05
CA ASP A 610 26.96 7.34 -12.38
C ASP A 610 27.86 8.56 -12.60
N GLU A 611 27.91 9.00 -13.85
CA GLU A 611 28.50 10.23 -14.37
C GLU A 611 29.67 10.82 -13.57
N ILE A 612 30.86 10.63 -14.13
CA ILE A 612 32.13 11.19 -13.65
C ILE A 612 32.38 12.48 -14.42
N ILE A 613 31.97 13.59 -13.80
CA ILE A 613 32.12 14.92 -14.36
C ILE A 613 33.56 15.37 -14.17
N ILE A 614 34.25 15.73 -15.24
CA ILE A 614 35.63 16.23 -15.24
C ILE A 614 35.63 17.61 -15.89
N LYS A 615 36.03 18.65 -15.18
CA LYS A 615 36.07 20.03 -15.69
C LYS A 615 37.48 20.51 -15.95
#